data_AF-A0A6A6RSC9-F1
#
_entry.id   AF-A0A6A6RSC9-F1
#
_cell.length_a   1.000
_cell.length_b   1.000
_cell.length_c   1.000
_cell.angle_alpha   90.00
_cell.angle_beta   90.00
_cell.angle_gamma   90.00
#
_symmetry.space_group_name_H-M   'P 1'
#
loop_
_entity.id
_entity.type
_entity.pdbx_description
1 polymer ?
#
loop_
_entity_poly.entity_id
_entity_poly.type
_entity_poly.pdbx_seq_one_letter_code
_entity_poly.pdbx_strand_id
1 'polypeptide(L)'
;MGQTHHPNQNMELKSIPLPLELVLHVITCLLPKTGYFLPRSHPVTKTLLSFTMVCFETYLLARRYLREYCAYICSPFHLGSILLSIPCSPGNQLRNIRSLYLAPFKTTIDDLPVALWMRELLFYTSSTLKRLVIDIPLGSVRAEEDRLDVRRVLRDGFARLNQLEEFVSVQDDLSLDLVWTSEKNFVWRQWPKLKRLALHDANLSRQFWNNIGESASLEMLVLVRPNSLRDTLGMVENSGLFSEGRSLRLLLVDAGNNAFPDIATSRRNEARCKKESQIVRHDLGFSFNDINAGKMCQEWVKARCVDNTLWSFNC
;
A
#
# COMPACT_ATOMS: atom_id res chain seq x y z
N MET A 1 40.26 -23.69 69.38
CA MET A 1 39.22 -22.97 68.61
C MET A 1 39.94 -22.15 67.54
N GLY A 2 40.19 -22.73 66.37
CA GLY A 2 40.87 -22.07 65.26
C GLY A 2 39.85 -21.39 64.36
N GLN A 3 39.93 -20.06 64.24
CA GLN A 3 39.15 -19.30 63.28
C GLN A 3 39.79 -19.42 61.89
N THR A 4 39.10 -20.09 60.97
CA THR A 4 39.44 -20.12 59.55
C THR A 4 38.76 -18.94 58.86
N HIS A 5 39.54 -17.89 58.59
CA HIS A 5 39.16 -16.81 57.68
C HIS A 5 39.19 -17.35 56.23
N HIS A 6 38.02 -17.54 55.61
CA HIS A 6 37.92 -17.65 54.16
C HIS A 6 37.86 -16.25 53.55
N PRO A 7 38.74 -15.90 52.59
CA PRO A 7 38.62 -14.67 51.85
C PRO A 7 37.52 -14.83 50.79
N ASN A 8 36.46 -14.02 50.90
CA ASN A 8 35.47 -13.81 49.84
C ASN A 8 36.19 -13.19 48.63
N GLN A 9 36.61 -14.01 47.67
CA GLN A 9 36.95 -13.56 46.33
C GLN A 9 35.65 -13.21 45.61
N ASN A 10 35.21 -11.96 45.74
CA ASN A 10 34.30 -11.35 44.78
C ASN A 10 35.01 -11.32 43.42
N MET A 11 34.69 -12.29 42.55
CA MET A 11 35.00 -12.19 41.12
C MET A 11 34.21 -11.00 40.57
N GLU A 12 34.84 -9.84 40.49
CA GLU A 12 34.38 -8.74 39.65
C GLU A 12 34.38 -9.23 38.19
N LEU A 13 33.22 -9.69 37.73
CA LEU A 13 32.95 -9.92 36.32
C LEU A 13 33.13 -8.59 35.59
N LYS A 14 34.32 -8.36 35.01
CA LYS A 14 34.57 -7.24 34.09
C LYS A 14 33.50 -7.29 32.99
N SER A 15 32.56 -6.34 33.04
CA SER A 15 31.56 -6.20 32.00
C SER A 15 32.26 -5.81 30.70
N ILE A 16 32.33 -6.73 29.74
CA ILE A 16 32.82 -6.41 28.41
C ILE A 16 31.71 -5.60 27.73
N PRO A 17 31.94 -4.31 27.39
CA PRO A 17 30.93 -3.51 26.73
C PRO A 17 30.65 -4.10 25.36
N LEU A 18 29.36 -4.28 25.04
CA LEU A 18 28.94 -4.81 23.76
C LEU A 18 29.32 -3.81 22.65
N PRO A 19 30.01 -4.24 21.57
CA PRO A 19 30.28 -3.38 20.42
C PRO A 19 28.98 -2.79 19.84
N LEU A 20 29.04 -1.51 19.46
CA LEU A 20 27.88 -0.78 18.93
C LEU A 20 27.31 -1.46 17.68
N GLU A 21 28.17 -2.05 16.85
CA GLU A 21 27.81 -2.75 15.63
C GLU A 21 26.86 -3.92 15.92
N LEU A 22 27.06 -4.62 17.04
CA LEU A 22 26.17 -5.71 17.45
C LEU A 22 24.82 -5.17 17.93
N VAL A 23 24.78 -4.04 18.63
CA VAL A 23 23.52 -3.38 19.01
C VAL A 23 22.73 -2.97 17.77
N LEU A 24 23.39 -2.32 16.80
CA LEU A 24 22.77 -1.89 15.54
C LEU A 24 22.32 -3.10 14.69
N HIS A 25 23.08 -4.19 14.71
CA HIS A 25 22.69 -5.44 14.07
C HIS A 25 21.44 -6.04 14.70
N VAL A 26 21.35 -6.09 16.04
CA VAL A 26 20.15 -6.53 16.76
C VAL A 26 18.94 -5.70 16.35
N ILE A 27 19.05 -4.38 16.28
CA ILE A 27 17.96 -3.50 15.82
C ILE A 27 17.53 -3.87 14.39
N THR A 28 18.48 -4.16 13.52
CA THR A 28 18.21 -4.56 12.12
C THR A 28 17.50 -5.90 12.04
N CYS A 29 17.87 -6.87 12.89
CA CYS A 29 17.26 -8.20 12.95
C CYS A 29 15.82 -8.19 13.48
N LEU A 30 15.38 -7.13 14.16
CA LEU A 30 13.98 -6.99 14.59
C LEU A 30 13.02 -6.77 13.42
N LEU A 31 13.52 -6.36 12.26
CA LEU A 31 12.69 -5.96 11.14
C LEU A 31 12.22 -7.17 10.32
N PRO A 32 10.97 -7.13 9.83
CA PRO A 32 10.52 -8.08 8.83
C PRO A 32 11.26 -7.86 7.50
N LYS A 33 10.98 -8.72 6.52
CA LYS A 33 11.42 -8.51 5.13
C LYS A 33 10.94 -7.13 4.63
N THR A 34 11.57 -6.63 3.57
CA THR A 34 11.26 -5.31 3.03
C THR A 34 9.80 -5.21 2.58
N GLY A 35 9.20 -4.04 2.85
CA GLY A 35 7.84 -3.70 2.42
C GLY A 35 6.73 -4.06 3.41
N TYR A 36 7.00 -4.56 4.60
CA TYR A 36 5.92 -4.73 5.58
C TYR A 36 5.54 -3.36 6.17
N PHE A 37 4.24 -3.16 6.42
CA PHE A 37 3.78 -2.04 7.24
C PHE A 37 3.65 -2.51 8.68
N LEU A 38 4.28 -1.81 9.61
CA LEU A 38 4.21 -2.10 11.04
C LEU A 38 3.31 -1.07 11.73
N PRO A 39 2.10 -1.46 12.18
CA PRO A 39 1.22 -0.56 12.91
C PRO A 39 1.86 -0.05 14.20
N ARG A 40 1.32 1.05 14.76
CA ARG A 40 1.78 1.62 16.03
C ARG A 40 1.70 0.62 17.21
N SER A 41 0.72 -0.29 17.18
CA SER A 41 0.54 -1.31 18.21
C SER A 41 1.57 -2.42 18.15
N HIS A 42 2.27 -2.58 17.02
CA HIS A 42 3.21 -3.68 16.78
C HIS A 42 4.42 -3.60 17.74
N PRO A 43 4.85 -4.73 18.35
CA PRO A 43 5.94 -4.73 19.32
C PRO A 43 7.23 -4.16 18.75
N VAL A 44 7.59 -4.50 17.50
CA VAL A 44 8.77 -3.94 16.83
C VAL A 44 8.71 -2.42 16.73
N THR A 45 7.55 -1.83 16.42
CA THR A 45 7.39 -0.37 16.35
C THR A 45 7.63 0.29 17.70
N LYS A 46 7.12 -0.31 18.79
CA LYS A 46 7.35 0.17 20.17
C LYS A 46 8.82 0.03 20.57
N THR A 47 9.46 -1.06 20.17
CA THR A 47 10.88 -1.29 20.42
C THR A 47 11.75 -0.28 19.66
N LEU A 48 11.47 -0.03 18.38
CA LEU A 48 12.15 1.00 17.58
C LEU A 48 11.96 2.39 18.21
N LEU A 49 10.76 2.73 18.65
CA LEU A 49 10.52 3.99 19.36
C LEU A 49 11.37 4.06 20.64
N SER A 50 11.49 2.97 21.40
CA SER A 50 12.33 2.93 22.60
C SER A 50 13.81 3.16 22.26
N PHE A 51 14.30 2.58 21.16
CA PHE A 51 15.66 2.83 20.67
C PHE A 51 15.92 4.28 20.23
N THR A 52 14.87 5.06 19.92
CA THR A 52 15.06 6.50 19.67
C THR A 52 15.43 7.29 20.92
N MET A 53 15.31 6.71 22.11
CA MET A 53 15.56 7.39 23.39
C MET A 53 16.85 6.94 24.08
N VAL A 54 17.63 6.03 23.47
CA VAL A 54 18.80 5.40 24.11
C VAL A 54 20.09 6.19 23.87
N CYS A 55 20.54 6.26 22.61
CA CYS A 55 21.74 7.02 22.22
C CYS A 55 21.60 7.58 20.80
N PHE A 56 22.57 8.38 20.36
CA PHE A 56 22.53 9.03 19.05
C PHE A 56 22.49 8.05 17.87
N GLU A 57 23.29 6.99 17.91
CA GLU A 57 23.43 6.04 16.80
C GLU A 57 22.20 5.13 16.68
N THR A 58 21.69 4.67 17.83
CA THR A 58 20.43 3.91 17.88
C THR A 58 19.25 4.79 17.45
N TYR A 59 19.25 6.08 17.84
CA TYR A 59 18.29 7.06 17.38
C TYR A 59 18.28 7.21 15.85
N LEU A 60 19.45 7.41 15.22
CA LEU A 60 19.52 7.57 13.77
C LEU A 60 18.99 6.35 13.02
N LEU A 61 19.39 5.15 13.46
CA LEU A 61 18.98 3.91 12.83
C LEU A 61 17.48 3.62 13.05
N ALA A 62 17.01 3.69 14.29
CA ALA A 62 15.62 3.43 14.62
C ALA A 62 14.68 4.43 13.96
N ARG A 63 15.05 5.71 13.92
CA ARG A 63 14.28 6.76 13.23
C ARG A 63 14.16 6.50 11.72
N ARG A 64 15.22 5.99 11.09
CA ARG A 64 15.16 5.58 9.68
C ARG A 64 14.17 4.44 9.48
N TYR A 65 14.21 3.41 10.31
CA TYR A 65 13.31 2.26 10.21
C TYR A 65 11.85 2.58 10.54
N LEU A 66 11.59 3.49 11.49
CA LEU A 66 10.25 4.00 11.75
C LEU A 66 9.63 4.65 10.50
N ARG A 67 10.44 5.37 9.71
CA ARG A 67 9.95 6.02 8.46
C ARG A 67 9.76 5.04 7.32
N GLU A 68 10.54 3.97 7.28
CA GLU A 68 10.48 2.96 6.23
C GLU A 68 9.36 1.95 6.42
N TYR A 69 9.14 1.49 7.66
CA TYR A 69 8.18 0.43 7.99
C TYR A 69 6.94 0.92 8.73
N CYS A 70 7.01 2.04 9.46
CA CYS A 70 5.94 2.46 10.40
C CYS A 70 5.17 3.70 9.93
N ALA A 71 5.27 4.07 8.65
CA ALA A 71 4.49 5.14 8.02
C ALA A 71 3.02 4.69 7.82
N TYR A 72 2.33 4.45 8.93
CA TYR A 72 0.98 3.91 9.03
C TYR A 72 0.07 4.94 9.70
N ILE A 73 -0.71 5.67 8.89
CA ILE A 73 -1.55 6.80 9.34
C ILE A 73 -3.02 6.41 9.23
N CYS A 74 -3.64 6.10 10.37
CA CYS A 74 -5.03 5.61 10.42
C CYS A 74 -6.01 6.49 11.20
N SER A 75 -5.64 7.74 11.45
CA SER A 75 -6.56 8.68 12.08
C SER A 75 -6.26 10.09 11.61
N PRO A 76 -7.27 10.98 11.60
CA PRO A 76 -7.07 12.37 11.23
C PRO A 76 -6.18 13.09 12.26
N PHE A 77 -6.27 12.70 13.53
CA PHE A 77 -5.39 13.22 14.58
C PHE A 77 -3.91 12.89 14.33
N HIS A 78 -3.61 11.65 13.93
CA HIS A 78 -2.24 11.26 13.62
C HIS A 78 -1.71 12.01 12.39
N LEU A 79 -2.55 12.18 11.36
CA LEU A 79 -2.21 12.96 10.17
C LEU A 79 -1.90 14.43 10.53
N GLY A 80 -2.79 15.08 11.27
CA GLY A 80 -2.60 16.46 11.72
C GLY A 80 -1.36 16.63 12.59
N SER A 81 -1.10 15.70 13.53
CA SER A 81 0.09 15.72 14.37
C SER A 81 1.40 15.62 13.56
N ILE A 82 1.42 14.82 12.48
CA ILE A 82 2.58 14.74 11.60
C ILE A 82 2.79 16.08 10.89
N LEU A 83 1.73 16.66 10.31
CA LEU A 83 1.82 17.92 9.58
C LEU A 83 2.28 19.08 10.46
N LEU A 84 1.75 19.17 11.69
CA LEU A 84 2.15 20.19 12.67
C LEU A 84 3.63 20.06 13.08
N SER A 85 4.22 18.86 12.97
CA SER A 85 5.63 18.64 13.31
C SER A 85 6.61 19.02 12.20
N ILE A 86 6.12 19.26 10.97
CA ILE A 86 6.97 19.57 9.80
C ILE A 86 7.70 20.91 9.96
N PRO A 87 7.04 22.03 10.32
CA PRO A 87 7.72 23.33 10.41
C PRO A 87 8.79 23.36 11.51
N CYS A 88 8.61 22.59 12.58
CA CYS A 88 9.53 22.53 13.73
C CYS A 88 10.78 21.67 13.49
N SER A 89 10.92 21.11 12.29
CA SER A 89 11.90 20.09 11.96
C SER A 89 12.88 20.59 10.89
N PRO A 90 14.12 21.00 11.24
CA PRO A 90 15.09 21.42 10.23
C PRO A 90 15.41 20.25 9.28
N GLY A 91 15.20 20.49 7.98
CA GLY A 91 15.30 19.51 6.90
C GLY A 91 14.00 18.76 6.66
N ASN A 92 13.47 18.79 5.43
CA ASN A 92 12.19 18.18 5.01
C ASN A 92 12.11 16.66 5.30
N GLN A 93 11.78 16.30 6.54
CA GLN A 93 11.90 14.95 7.10
C GLN A 93 11.03 13.90 6.41
N LEU A 94 9.94 14.33 5.77
CA LEU A 94 9.00 13.47 5.06
C LEU A 94 9.50 13.04 3.67
N ARG A 95 10.53 13.71 3.13
CA ARG A 95 11.19 13.30 1.86
C ARG A 95 11.94 11.98 1.96
N ASN A 96 11.92 11.30 3.10
CA ASN A 96 12.51 9.97 3.23
C ASN A 96 11.45 8.87 3.32
N ILE A 97 10.16 9.21 3.28
CA ILE A 97 9.07 8.24 3.30
C ILE A 97 8.93 7.65 1.90
N ARG A 98 9.23 6.36 1.78
CA ARG A 98 9.12 5.61 0.51
C ARG A 98 7.86 4.77 0.41
N SER A 99 7.30 4.39 1.55
CA SER A 99 6.10 3.57 1.66
C SER A 99 5.15 4.24 2.63
N LEU A 100 3.86 4.32 2.30
CA LEU A 100 2.87 4.97 3.13
C LEU A 100 1.55 4.18 3.13
N TYR A 101 0.96 4.01 4.30
CA TYR A 101 -0.39 3.49 4.48
C TYR A 101 -1.30 4.59 5.04
N LEU A 102 -2.40 4.90 4.35
CA LEU A 102 -3.34 5.96 4.72
C LEU A 102 -4.74 5.41 4.94
N ALA A 103 -5.29 5.64 6.13
CA ALA A 103 -6.69 5.43 6.48
C ALA A 103 -7.21 6.56 7.40
N PRO A 104 -7.07 7.85 7.04
CA PRO A 104 -7.46 8.95 7.91
C PRO A 104 -8.99 9.14 7.98
N PHE A 105 -9.74 8.57 7.05
CA PHE A 105 -11.20 8.63 7.01
C PHE A 105 -11.80 7.35 7.59
N LYS A 106 -12.90 7.47 8.33
CA LYS A 106 -13.58 6.31 8.93
C LYS A 106 -14.64 5.73 8.00
N THR A 107 -15.61 6.56 7.60
CA THR A 107 -16.80 6.12 6.88
C THR A 107 -17.09 6.97 5.64
N THR A 108 -16.69 8.24 5.65
CA THR A 108 -16.91 9.16 4.55
C THR A 108 -15.67 10.03 4.34
N ILE A 109 -15.47 10.46 3.09
CA ILE A 109 -14.46 11.47 2.73
C ILE A 109 -14.96 12.92 2.92
N ASP A 110 -16.20 13.14 3.31
CA ASP A 110 -16.81 14.48 3.48
C ASP A 110 -16.22 15.27 4.69
N ASP A 111 -14.91 15.47 4.69
CA ASP A 111 -14.10 16.17 5.68
C ASP A 111 -12.97 16.91 4.96
N LEU A 112 -13.26 18.16 4.59
CA LEU A 112 -12.34 19.03 3.88
C LEU A 112 -11.02 19.28 4.63
N PRO A 113 -11.00 19.55 5.96
CA PRO A 113 -9.75 19.63 6.71
C PRO A 113 -8.84 18.41 6.54
N VAL A 114 -9.39 17.19 6.66
CA VAL A 114 -8.61 15.96 6.50
C VAL A 114 -8.13 15.78 5.05
N ALA A 115 -8.96 16.14 4.07
CA ALA A 115 -8.57 16.11 2.66
C ALA A 115 -7.42 17.08 2.35
N LEU A 116 -7.47 18.30 2.89
CA LEU A 116 -6.38 19.28 2.76
C LEU A 116 -5.10 18.77 3.40
N TRP A 117 -5.19 18.20 4.60
CA TRP A 117 -4.05 17.59 5.27
C TRP A 117 -3.44 16.43 4.46
N MET A 118 -4.28 15.60 3.84
CA MET A 118 -3.80 14.56 2.94
C MET A 118 -3.09 15.15 1.72
N ARG A 119 -3.66 16.17 1.08
CA ARG A 119 -3.03 16.85 -0.06
C ARG A 119 -1.63 17.36 0.32
N GLU A 120 -1.50 18.02 1.47
CA GLU A 120 -0.22 18.53 1.95
C GLU A 120 0.77 17.40 2.22
N LEU A 121 0.34 16.32 2.89
CA LEU A 121 1.20 15.16 3.14
C LEU A 121 1.73 14.58 1.82
N LEU A 122 0.83 14.34 0.85
CA LEU A 122 1.19 13.81 -0.46
C LEU A 122 2.13 14.76 -1.21
N PHE A 123 1.94 16.08 -1.07
CA PHE A 123 2.87 17.09 -1.60
C PHE A 123 4.28 16.92 -1.03
N TYR A 124 4.42 16.82 0.29
CA TYR A 124 5.71 16.64 0.95
C TYR A 124 6.42 15.31 0.60
N THR A 125 5.65 14.25 0.34
CA THR A 125 6.20 12.92 0.00
C THR A 125 6.34 12.66 -1.50
N SER A 126 5.78 13.52 -2.36
CA SER A 126 5.61 13.32 -3.81
C SER A 126 6.86 12.88 -4.57
N SER A 127 8.03 13.40 -4.18
CA SER A 127 9.31 13.12 -4.85
C SER A 127 9.98 11.82 -4.40
N THR A 128 9.46 11.15 -3.37
CA THR A 128 10.14 10.01 -2.73
C THR A 128 9.25 8.80 -2.48
N LEU A 129 7.93 9.01 -2.46
CA LEU A 129 6.95 7.96 -2.26
C LEU A 129 6.93 7.02 -3.47
N LYS A 130 7.30 5.77 -3.24
CA LYS A 130 7.28 4.69 -4.23
C LYS A 130 6.10 3.76 -4.06
N ARG A 131 5.61 3.62 -2.82
CA ARG A 131 4.51 2.74 -2.48
C ARG A 131 3.45 3.45 -1.66
N LEU A 132 2.20 3.33 -2.08
CA LEU A 132 1.06 3.89 -1.38
C LEU A 132 -0.06 2.88 -1.27
N VAL A 133 -0.53 2.65 -0.05
CA VAL A 133 -1.74 1.89 0.25
C VAL A 133 -2.74 2.83 0.87
N ILE A 134 -3.95 2.88 0.32
CA ILE A 134 -5.05 3.64 0.90
C ILE A 134 -6.17 2.70 1.33
N ASP A 135 -6.68 2.93 2.53
CA ASP A 135 -7.88 2.33 3.10
C ASP A 135 -8.84 3.48 3.40
N ILE A 136 -9.38 4.03 2.31
CA ILE A 136 -10.18 5.26 2.29
C ILE A 136 -11.44 4.99 1.45
N PRO A 137 -12.64 5.31 1.96
CA PRO A 137 -13.89 5.16 1.23
C PRO A 137 -14.08 6.30 0.21
N LEU A 138 -13.24 6.37 -0.82
CA LEU A 138 -13.33 7.39 -1.89
C LEU A 138 -14.69 7.38 -2.60
N GLY A 139 -15.39 6.24 -2.61
CA GLY A 139 -16.73 6.07 -3.16
C GLY A 139 -17.86 6.58 -2.26
N SER A 140 -17.58 7.00 -1.02
CA SER A 140 -18.61 7.39 -0.04
C SER A 140 -19.40 8.64 -0.39
N VAL A 141 -18.83 9.55 -1.20
CA VAL A 141 -19.46 10.80 -1.62
C VAL A 141 -19.49 10.82 -3.13
N ARG A 142 -20.68 10.87 -3.74
CA ARG A 142 -20.84 10.96 -5.20
C ARG A 142 -20.34 12.29 -5.71
N ALA A 143 -19.94 12.36 -6.99
CA ALA A 143 -19.42 13.60 -7.57
C ALA A 143 -20.46 14.73 -7.49
N GLU A 144 -21.75 14.40 -7.67
CA GLU A 144 -22.87 15.35 -7.59
C GLU A 144 -23.15 15.85 -6.16
N GLU A 145 -22.66 15.11 -5.16
CA GLU A 145 -22.90 15.36 -3.74
C GLU A 145 -21.69 16.00 -3.05
N ASP A 146 -20.56 16.17 -3.76
CA ASP A 146 -19.30 16.73 -3.23
C ASP A 146 -19.36 18.25 -3.05
N ARG A 147 -20.17 18.69 -2.08
CA ARG A 147 -20.38 20.12 -1.78
C ARG A 147 -19.12 20.81 -1.25
N LEU A 148 -18.22 20.06 -0.63
CA LEU A 148 -16.99 20.55 -0.05
C LEU A 148 -15.81 20.48 -1.03
N ASP A 149 -16.03 19.98 -2.25
CA ASP A 149 -15.02 19.86 -3.30
C ASP A 149 -13.80 19.01 -2.85
N VAL A 150 -14.07 18.02 -1.98
CA VAL A 150 -13.06 17.14 -1.39
C VAL A 150 -12.41 16.27 -2.46
N ARG A 151 -13.18 15.79 -3.44
CA ARG A 151 -12.66 14.92 -4.50
C ARG A 151 -11.60 15.65 -5.31
N ARG A 152 -11.79 16.95 -5.60
CA ARG A 152 -10.78 17.76 -6.28
C ARG A 152 -9.52 17.92 -5.43
N VAL A 153 -9.66 18.21 -4.13
CA VAL A 153 -8.52 18.35 -3.21
C VAL A 153 -7.69 17.07 -3.13
N LEU A 154 -8.35 15.92 -2.97
CA LEU A 154 -7.69 14.61 -2.94
C LEU A 154 -7.01 14.31 -4.27
N ARG A 155 -7.71 14.56 -5.38
CA ARG A 155 -7.19 14.37 -6.74
C ARG A 155 -5.92 15.16 -6.98
N ASP A 156 -5.90 16.43 -6.57
CA ASP A 156 -4.71 17.30 -6.68
C ASP A 156 -3.51 16.75 -5.90
N GLY A 157 -3.75 16.06 -4.78
CA GLY A 157 -2.71 15.38 -4.00
C GLY A 157 -2.18 14.13 -4.69
N PHE A 158 -3.08 13.23 -5.10
CA PHE A 158 -2.72 11.97 -5.76
C PHE A 158 -2.03 12.19 -7.12
N ALA A 159 -2.45 13.20 -7.88
CA ALA A 159 -1.89 13.57 -9.17
C ALA A 159 -0.36 13.81 -9.16
N ARG A 160 0.18 14.22 -8.01
CA ARG A 160 1.59 14.65 -7.88
C ARG A 160 2.57 13.51 -7.64
N LEU A 161 2.10 12.29 -7.46
CA LEU A 161 2.89 11.14 -7.03
C LEU A 161 3.69 10.51 -8.19
N ASN A 162 4.59 11.30 -8.80
CA ASN A 162 5.31 10.93 -10.03
C ASN A 162 6.33 9.80 -9.84
N GLN A 163 6.72 9.52 -8.59
CA GLN A 163 7.65 8.43 -8.26
C GLN A 163 6.96 7.14 -7.84
N LEU A 164 5.63 7.10 -7.87
CA LEU A 164 4.87 5.95 -7.40
C LEU A 164 5.08 4.75 -8.33
N GLU A 165 5.55 3.66 -7.75
CA GLU A 165 5.79 2.38 -8.41
C GLU A 165 4.70 1.36 -8.05
N GLU A 166 4.07 1.51 -6.88
CA GLU A 166 3.11 0.54 -6.34
C GLU A 166 1.95 1.26 -5.63
N PHE A 167 0.73 0.97 -6.07
CA PHE A 167 -0.48 1.55 -5.50
C PHE A 167 -1.52 0.48 -5.17
N VAL A 168 -2.17 0.61 -4.01
CA VAL A 168 -3.29 -0.21 -3.60
C VAL A 168 -4.41 0.68 -3.06
N SER A 169 -5.61 0.52 -3.59
CA SER A 169 -6.83 0.99 -2.96
C SER A 169 -7.60 -0.20 -2.37
N VAL A 170 -7.77 -0.19 -1.05
CA VAL A 170 -8.38 -1.29 -0.29
C VAL A 170 -9.91 -1.27 -0.42
N GLN A 171 -10.52 -0.08 -0.40
CA GLN A 171 -11.98 0.05 -0.33
C GLN A 171 -12.64 0.29 -1.69
N ASP A 172 -12.00 1.04 -2.60
CA ASP A 172 -12.61 1.51 -3.85
C ASP A 172 -11.64 1.47 -5.05
N ASP A 173 -12.10 1.98 -6.20
CA ASP A 173 -11.40 1.95 -7.49
C ASP A 173 -10.55 3.20 -7.79
N LEU A 174 -10.34 4.07 -6.80
CA LEU A 174 -9.72 5.40 -6.95
C LEU A 174 -10.52 6.33 -7.88
N SER A 175 -11.84 6.15 -8.06
CA SER A 175 -12.65 7.11 -8.78
C SER A 175 -12.75 8.43 -8.00
N LEU A 176 -12.03 9.44 -8.51
CA LEU A 176 -12.10 10.85 -8.07
C LEU A 176 -12.62 11.73 -9.22
N ASP A 177 -13.62 11.22 -9.93
CA ASP A 177 -14.27 11.92 -11.03
C ASP A 177 -15.00 13.18 -10.53
N LEU A 178 -15.05 14.20 -11.39
CA LEU A 178 -15.73 15.47 -11.12
C LEU A 178 -16.96 15.57 -12.03
N VAL A 179 -18.03 16.22 -11.58
CA VAL A 179 -19.32 16.29 -12.31
C VAL A 179 -19.16 16.80 -13.75
N TRP A 180 -18.17 17.66 -14.00
CA TRP A 180 -17.99 18.35 -15.29
C TRP A 180 -17.03 17.63 -16.24
N THR A 181 -16.47 16.48 -15.86
CA THR A 181 -15.61 15.71 -16.77
C THR A 181 -16.42 14.67 -17.50
N SER A 182 -16.58 14.83 -18.81
CA SER A 182 -17.26 13.86 -19.70
C SER A 182 -16.53 12.52 -19.80
N GLU A 183 -15.27 12.45 -19.35
CA GLU A 183 -14.45 11.26 -19.35
C GLU A 183 -14.00 10.91 -17.92
N LYS A 184 -14.12 9.61 -17.56
CA LYS A 184 -13.50 9.10 -16.33
C LYS A 184 -12.00 9.29 -16.44
N ASN A 185 -11.44 10.09 -15.56
CA ASN A 185 -10.06 10.51 -15.69
C ASN A 185 -9.27 9.91 -14.52
N PHE A 186 -8.80 8.70 -14.78
CA PHE A 186 -8.09 7.86 -13.84
C PHE A 186 -6.78 8.52 -13.38
N VAL A 187 -6.73 8.92 -12.11
CA VAL A 187 -5.57 9.65 -11.54
C VAL A 187 -4.27 8.86 -11.68
N TRP A 188 -4.35 7.54 -11.62
CA TRP A 188 -3.18 6.66 -11.74
C TRP A 188 -2.48 6.72 -13.11
N ARG A 189 -3.12 7.28 -14.16
CA ARG A 189 -2.45 7.53 -15.45
C ARG A 189 -1.33 8.55 -15.36
N GLN A 190 -1.37 9.42 -14.35
CA GLN A 190 -0.36 10.45 -14.14
C GLN A 190 0.89 9.91 -13.46
N TRP A 191 0.95 8.62 -13.13
CA TRP A 191 2.07 7.98 -12.45
C TRP A 191 2.93 7.20 -13.45
N PRO A 192 3.96 7.82 -14.05
CA PRO A 192 4.72 7.23 -15.16
C PRO A 192 5.50 5.96 -14.75
N LYS A 193 5.80 5.82 -13.45
CA LYS A 193 6.61 4.72 -12.91
C LYS A 193 5.77 3.58 -12.33
N LEU A 194 4.44 3.64 -12.45
CA LEU A 194 3.54 2.66 -11.83
C LEU A 194 3.74 1.28 -12.44
N LYS A 195 4.20 0.33 -11.63
CA LYS A 195 4.41 -1.07 -12.00
C LYS A 195 3.31 -1.98 -11.48
N ARG A 196 2.71 -1.61 -10.35
CA ARG A 196 1.81 -2.47 -9.59
C ARG A 196 0.59 -1.68 -9.14
N LEU A 197 -0.58 -2.14 -9.55
CA LEU A 197 -1.85 -1.48 -9.29
C LEU A 197 -2.83 -2.51 -8.72
N ALA A 198 -3.41 -2.21 -7.56
CA ALA A 198 -4.49 -2.99 -6.97
C ALA A 198 -5.70 -2.11 -6.70
N LEU A 199 -6.86 -2.51 -7.22
CA LEU A 199 -8.12 -1.77 -7.10
C LEU A 199 -9.23 -2.68 -6.60
N HIS A 200 -10.05 -2.16 -5.71
CA HIS A 200 -11.27 -2.81 -5.22
C HIS A 200 -12.48 -2.25 -5.97
N ASP A 201 -13.44 -3.11 -6.32
CA ASP A 201 -14.72 -2.71 -6.94
C ASP A 201 -14.59 -1.92 -8.26
N ALA A 202 -13.48 -2.13 -8.98
CA ALA A 202 -13.17 -1.39 -10.20
C ALA A 202 -14.19 -1.62 -11.32
N ASN A 203 -14.69 -0.53 -11.92
CA ASN A 203 -15.55 -0.59 -13.11
C ASN A 203 -14.69 -0.73 -14.38
N LEU A 204 -14.77 -1.92 -15.01
CA LEU A 204 -13.90 -2.34 -16.10
C LEU A 204 -14.32 -1.84 -17.49
N SER A 205 -14.64 -0.56 -17.63
CA SER A 205 -15.07 0.02 -18.91
C SER A 205 -14.03 -0.13 -20.05
N ARG A 206 -14.45 0.08 -21.31
CA ARG A 206 -13.52 0.13 -22.46
C ARG A 206 -12.38 1.13 -22.22
N GLN A 207 -12.70 2.28 -21.64
CA GLN A 207 -11.71 3.32 -21.33
C GLN A 207 -10.70 2.83 -20.29
N PHE A 208 -11.14 2.08 -19.26
CA PHE A 208 -10.26 1.48 -18.28
C PHE A 208 -9.21 0.58 -18.96
N TRP A 209 -9.65 -0.35 -19.81
CA TRP A 209 -8.76 -1.27 -20.51
C TRP A 209 -7.81 -0.57 -21.49
N ASN A 210 -8.30 0.43 -22.24
CA ASN A 210 -7.44 1.24 -23.11
C ASN A 210 -6.33 1.94 -22.32
N ASN A 211 -6.65 2.49 -21.15
CA ASN A 211 -5.67 3.16 -20.30
C ASN A 211 -4.63 2.19 -19.70
N ILE A 212 -5.05 0.97 -19.34
CA ILE A 212 -4.10 -0.10 -18.98
C ILE A 212 -3.23 -0.43 -20.20
N GLY A 213 -3.81 -0.48 -21.40
CA GLY A 213 -3.12 -0.66 -22.68
C GLY A 213 -2.00 0.33 -22.91
N GLU A 214 -2.24 1.60 -22.63
CA GLU A 214 -1.26 2.68 -22.77
C GLU A 214 -0.17 2.68 -21.68
N SER A 215 -0.41 2.03 -20.53
CA SER A 215 0.54 2.02 -19.41
C SER A 215 1.68 1.02 -19.62
N ALA A 216 2.75 1.45 -20.30
CA ALA A 216 3.89 0.59 -20.63
C ALA A 216 4.68 0.07 -19.41
N SER A 217 4.63 0.76 -18.28
CA SER A 217 5.36 0.40 -17.05
C SER A 217 4.62 -0.61 -16.17
N LEU A 218 3.33 -0.84 -16.38
CA LEU A 218 2.52 -1.70 -15.53
C LEU A 218 2.85 -3.19 -15.77
N GLU A 219 3.28 -3.86 -14.70
CA GLU A 219 3.70 -5.26 -14.67
C GLU A 219 2.68 -6.17 -13.98
N MET A 220 1.93 -5.65 -13.01
CA MET A 220 0.91 -6.40 -12.28
C MET A 220 -0.33 -5.54 -11.98
N LEU A 221 -1.49 -6.08 -12.30
CA LEU A 221 -2.81 -5.56 -12.00
C LEU A 221 -3.56 -6.56 -11.12
N VAL A 222 -4.04 -6.10 -9.97
CA VAL A 222 -4.89 -6.88 -9.07
C VAL A 222 -6.27 -6.23 -9.02
N LEU A 223 -7.29 -6.98 -9.42
CA LEU A 223 -8.68 -6.53 -9.37
C LEU A 223 -9.42 -7.37 -8.35
N VAL A 224 -9.90 -6.71 -7.30
CA VAL A 224 -10.65 -7.35 -6.23
C VAL A 224 -12.12 -6.96 -6.39
N ARG A 225 -12.97 -7.97 -6.56
CA ARG A 225 -14.40 -7.84 -6.84
C ARG A 225 -14.69 -6.86 -8.01
N PRO A 226 -14.12 -7.07 -9.21
CA PRO A 226 -14.34 -6.15 -10.32
C PRO A 226 -15.80 -6.14 -10.78
N ASN A 227 -16.30 -4.95 -11.12
CA ASN A 227 -17.61 -4.75 -11.72
C ASN A 227 -17.56 -4.89 -13.25
N SER A 228 -18.66 -5.35 -13.86
CA SER A 228 -18.83 -5.48 -15.31
C SER A 228 -17.79 -6.40 -15.99
N LEU A 229 -17.25 -7.38 -15.26
CA LEU A 229 -16.27 -8.33 -15.80
C LEU A 229 -16.84 -9.14 -16.98
N ARG A 230 -18.09 -9.59 -16.90
CA ARG A 230 -18.74 -10.39 -17.96
C ARG A 230 -18.88 -9.63 -19.28
N ASP A 231 -19.22 -8.34 -19.20
CA ASP A 231 -19.49 -7.52 -20.38
C ASP A 231 -18.22 -7.06 -21.10
N THR A 232 -17.09 -7.05 -20.39
CA THR A 232 -15.84 -6.42 -20.84
C THR A 232 -14.77 -7.43 -21.20
N LEU A 233 -15.05 -8.71 -20.98
CA LEU A 233 -14.10 -9.80 -21.13
C LEU A 233 -13.65 -10.02 -22.57
N GLY A 234 -14.59 -9.98 -23.52
CA GLY A 234 -14.28 -10.02 -24.96
C GLY A 234 -13.47 -8.81 -25.44
N MET A 235 -13.41 -7.73 -24.65
CA MET A 235 -12.57 -6.57 -24.95
C MET A 235 -11.12 -6.79 -24.51
N VAL A 236 -10.90 -7.55 -23.43
CA VAL A 236 -9.56 -7.91 -22.95
C VAL A 236 -8.83 -8.77 -23.99
N GLU A 237 -9.55 -9.72 -24.60
CA GLU A 237 -9.02 -10.59 -25.65
C GLU A 237 -8.66 -9.81 -26.93
N ASN A 238 -9.45 -8.78 -27.28
CA ASN A 238 -9.28 -7.99 -28.50
C ASN A 238 -8.36 -6.76 -28.36
N SER A 239 -8.04 -6.33 -27.14
CA SER A 239 -7.31 -5.08 -26.88
C SER A 239 -5.79 -5.21 -26.97
N GLY A 240 -5.26 -6.40 -27.27
CA GLY A 240 -3.82 -6.61 -27.38
C GLY A 240 -3.06 -6.36 -26.07
N LEU A 241 -3.76 -6.28 -24.92
CA LEU A 241 -3.15 -6.12 -23.60
C LEU A 241 -2.13 -7.22 -23.27
N PHE A 242 -2.37 -8.39 -23.84
CA PHE A 242 -1.55 -9.60 -23.72
C PHE A 242 -0.85 -9.96 -25.05
N SER A 243 -0.62 -8.97 -25.91
CA SER A 243 0.12 -9.13 -27.15
C SER A 243 1.58 -9.51 -26.91
N GLU A 244 2.20 -10.12 -27.92
CA GLU A 244 3.57 -10.63 -27.84
C GLU A 244 4.57 -9.50 -27.55
N GLY A 245 5.27 -9.59 -26.42
CA GLY A 245 6.30 -8.62 -25.98
C GLY A 245 5.96 -7.85 -24.71
N ARG A 246 4.69 -7.81 -24.29
CA ARG A 246 4.28 -7.21 -23.02
C ARG A 246 4.08 -8.27 -21.93
N SER A 247 4.64 -7.99 -20.75
CA SER A 247 4.55 -8.85 -19.57
C SER A 247 3.63 -8.22 -18.52
N LEU A 248 2.31 -8.36 -18.69
CA LEU A 248 1.33 -7.91 -17.70
C LEU A 248 0.73 -9.12 -16.97
N ARG A 249 0.78 -9.12 -15.65
CA ARG A 249 0.12 -10.11 -14.81
C ARG A 249 -1.20 -9.55 -14.28
N LEU A 250 -2.28 -10.31 -14.42
CA LEU A 250 -3.61 -9.97 -13.94
C LEU A 250 -4.05 -10.96 -12.88
N LEU A 251 -4.30 -10.49 -11.66
CA LEU A 251 -4.90 -11.28 -10.58
C LEU A 251 -6.34 -10.81 -10.39
N LEU A 252 -7.28 -11.73 -10.59
CA LEU A 252 -8.70 -11.52 -10.31
C LEU A 252 -9.06 -12.19 -8.99
N VAL A 253 -9.61 -11.42 -8.05
CA VAL A 253 -10.02 -11.91 -6.73
C VAL A 253 -11.50 -11.65 -6.56
N ASP A 254 -12.27 -12.65 -6.14
CA ASP A 254 -13.69 -12.49 -5.82
C ASP A 254 -14.07 -13.35 -4.60
N ALA A 255 -15.11 -12.92 -3.89
CA ALA A 255 -15.71 -13.62 -2.75
C ALA A 255 -17.18 -13.89 -3.06
N GLY A 256 -17.48 -14.77 -4.01
CA GLY A 256 -18.86 -15.11 -4.29
C GLY A 256 -19.04 -16.11 -5.44
N ASN A 257 -20.24 -16.67 -5.51
CA ASN A 257 -20.68 -17.63 -6.54
C ASN A 257 -20.79 -17.03 -7.96
N ASN A 258 -20.32 -15.81 -8.18
CA ASN A 258 -20.13 -15.31 -9.53
C ASN A 258 -18.97 -16.09 -10.14
N ALA A 259 -19.30 -17.25 -10.70
CA ALA A 259 -18.41 -18.01 -11.55
C ALA A 259 -17.77 -17.01 -12.51
N PHE A 260 -16.46 -16.81 -12.36
CA PHE A 260 -15.66 -16.14 -13.35
C PHE A 260 -16.08 -16.76 -14.69
N PRO A 261 -16.58 -15.99 -15.66
CA PRO A 261 -16.93 -16.55 -16.96
C PRO A 261 -15.70 -17.34 -17.45
N ASP A 262 -15.94 -18.51 -18.04
CA ASP A 262 -14.89 -19.36 -18.62
C ASP A 262 -14.16 -18.55 -19.70
N ILE A 263 -13.16 -17.78 -19.28
CA ILE A 263 -12.22 -17.17 -20.20
C ILE A 263 -11.46 -18.37 -20.74
N ALA A 264 -11.72 -18.70 -22.00
CA ALA A 264 -10.91 -19.65 -22.72
C ALA A 264 -9.48 -19.13 -22.65
N THR A 265 -8.68 -19.70 -21.74
CA THR A 265 -7.23 -19.56 -21.74
C THR A 265 -6.74 -20.27 -22.99
N SER A 266 -6.93 -19.66 -24.16
CA SER A 266 -6.35 -20.08 -25.43
C SER A 266 -4.87 -19.70 -25.41
N ARG A 267 -4.13 -20.44 -24.59
CA ARG A 267 -2.68 -20.73 -24.63
C ARG A 267 -2.38 -21.62 -23.43
N ARG A 268 -2.94 -22.83 -23.45
CA ARG A 268 -2.58 -23.90 -22.53
C ARG A 268 -1.25 -24.50 -23.02
N ASN A 269 -0.25 -24.43 -22.15
CA ASN A 269 0.84 -25.38 -22.01
C ASN A 269 1.67 -25.70 -23.26
N GLU A 270 2.66 -24.87 -23.56
CA GLU A 270 3.98 -25.42 -23.91
C GLU A 270 5.06 -24.64 -23.16
N ALA A 271 5.87 -25.39 -22.41
CA ALA A 271 6.97 -24.86 -21.63
C ALA A 271 7.93 -24.05 -22.51
N ARG A 272 8.06 -22.75 -22.25
CA ARG A 272 9.28 -21.98 -22.57
C ARG A 272 9.29 -20.62 -21.88
N CYS A 273 10.40 -20.34 -21.21
CA CYS A 273 10.82 -19.04 -20.68
C CYS A 273 10.71 -17.90 -21.73
N LYS A 274 9.53 -17.32 -21.90
CA LYS A 274 9.34 -15.98 -22.45
C LYS A 274 8.40 -15.21 -21.53
N LYS A 275 8.62 -13.89 -21.48
CA LYS A 275 7.82 -12.93 -20.72
C LYS A 275 6.38 -12.93 -21.23
N GLU A 276 5.59 -13.91 -20.82
CA GLU A 276 4.19 -14.05 -21.20
C GLU A 276 3.31 -13.42 -20.13
N SER A 277 2.25 -12.76 -20.58
CA SER A 277 1.24 -12.22 -19.70
C SER A 277 0.40 -13.34 -19.08
N GLN A 278 0.09 -13.24 -17.79
CA GLN A 278 -0.57 -14.32 -17.03
C GLN A 278 -1.84 -13.80 -16.36
N ILE A 279 -2.93 -14.56 -16.45
CA ILE A 279 -4.17 -14.32 -15.69
C ILE A 279 -4.27 -15.37 -14.59
N VAL A 280 -4.32 -14.93 -13.33
CA VAL A 280 -4.50 -15.78 -12.15
C VAL A 280 -5.86 -15.45 -11.54
N ARG A 281 -6.62 -16.49 -11.18
CA ARG A 281 -7.89 -16.34 -10.46
C ARG A 281 -7.72 -16.83 -9.04
N HIS A 282 -8.25 -16.07 -8.10
CA HIS A 282 -8.28 -16.46 -6.70
C HIS A 282 -9.69 -16.29 -6.16
N ASP A 283 -10.35 -17.41 -5.95
CA ASP A 283 -11.63 -17.46 -5.25
C ASP A 283 -11.34 -17.58 -3.75
N LEU A 284 -11.97 -16.71 -2.95
CA LEU A 284 -11.87 -16.71 -1.51
C LEU A 284 -12.73 -17.83 -0.86
N GLY A 285 -13.55 -18.54 -1.64
CA GLY A 285 -14.23 -19.77 -1.24
C GLY A 285 -15.37 -19.56 -0.25
N PHE A 286 -15.91 -18.35 -0.18
CA PHE A 286 -16.94 -17.97 0.77
C PHE A 286 -18.34 -17.96 0.13
N SER A 287 -19.28 -18.71 0.69
CA SER A 287 -20.69 -18.69 0.29
C SER A 287 -21.47 -17.74 1.20
N PHE A 288 -21.56 -16.45 0.84
CA PHE A 288 -22.33 -15.46 1.60
C PHE A 288 -23.03 -14.45 0.69
N ASN A 289 -23.96 -13.68 1.26
CA ASN A 289 -24.60 -12.54 0.60
C ASN A 289 -23.57 -11.44 0.27
N ASP A 290 -23.82 -10.69 -0.81
CA ASP A 290 -22.94 -9.68 -1.41
C ASP A 290 -22.35 -8.62 -0.45
N ILE A 291 -23.05 -8.28 0.63
CA ILE A 291 -22.60 -7.27 1.60
C ILE A 291 -21.41 -7.77 2.41
N ASN A 292 -21.42 -9.05 2.80
CA ASN A 292 -20.33 -9.66 3.57
C ASN A 292 -19.13 -9.97 2.68
N ALA A 293 -19.38 -10.36 1.43
CA ALA A 293 -18.36 -10.58 0.42
C ALA A 293 -17.44 -9.36 0.23
N GLY A 294 -18.03 -8.16 0.10
CA GLY A 294 -17.27 -6.91 -0.03
C GLY A 294 -16.32 -6.68 1.14
N LYS A 295 -16.82 -6.78 2.37
CA LYS A 295 -16.03 -6.59 3.59
C LYS A 295 -14.90 -7.62 3.71
N MET A 296 -15.15 -8.89 3.38
CA MET A 296 -14.12 -9.93 3.42
C MET A 296 -13.02 -9.70 2.39
N CYS A 297 -13.39 -9.30 1.17
CA CYS A 297 -12.44 -8.89 0.14
C CYS A 297 -11.58 -7.70 0.61
N GLN A 298 -12.18 -6.69 1.25
CA GLN A 298 -11.45 -5.54 1.81
C GLN A 298 -10.47 -5.97 2.90
N GLU A 299 -10.90 -6.81 3.85
CA GLU A 299 -10.05 -7.35 4.91
C GLU A 299 -8.90 -8.20 4.35
N TRP A 300 -9.18 -9.00 3.32
CA TRP A 300 -8.17 -9.81 2.63
C TRP A 300 -7.11 -8.95 1.95
N VAL A 301 -7.52 -7.94 1.16
CA VAL A 301 -6.59 -7.01 0.50
C VAL A 301 -5.77 -6.28 1.55
N LYS A 302 -6.43 -5.75 2.58
CA LYS A 302 -5.78 -5.02 3.68
C LYS A 302 -4.69 -5.84 4.34
N ALA A 303 -4.98 -7.09 4.72
CA ALA A 303 -3.99 -7.98 5.33
C ALA A 303 -2.79 -8.22 4.40
N ARG A 304 -3.06 -8.57 3.14
CA ARG A 304 -2.01 -8.87 2.15
C ARG A 304 -1.15 -7.67 1.77
N CYS A 305 -1.71 -6.46 1.81
CA CYS A 305 -0.95 -5.24 1.59
C CYS A 305 -0.05 -4.89 2.77
N VAL A 306 -0.54 -5.06 4.00
CA VAL A 306 0.27 -4.85 5.20
C VAL A 306 1.46 -5.81 5.23
N ASP A 307 1.26 -7.07 4.84
CA ASP A 307 2.30 -8.10 4.83
C ASP A 307 3.14 -8.13 3.55
N ASN A 308 2.85 -7.26 2.57
CA ASN A 308 3.50 -7.23 1.26
C ASN A 308 3.42 -8.55 0.46
N THR A 309 2.38 -9.35 0.69
CA THR A 309 2.16 -10.65 0.04
C THR A 309 1.14 -10.60 -1.10
N LEU A 310 0.55 -9.43 -1.36
CA LEU A 310 -0.41 -9.25 -2.46
C LEU A 310 0.23 -9.51 -3.84
N TRP A 311 1.52 -9.22 -3.99
CA TRP A 311 2.22 -9.29 -5.28
C TRP A 311 2.99 -10.60 -5.49
N SER A 312 3.00 -11.47 -4.48
CA SER A 312 3.72 -12.73 -4.49
C SER A 312 2.88 -13.91 -4.96
N PHE A 313 1.69 -13.66 -5.53
CA PHE A 313 0.91 -14.68 -6.22
C PHE A 313 1.63 -15.08 -7.52
N ASN A 314 2.62 -15.94 -7.36
CA ASN A 314 3.28 -16.70 -8.41
C ASN A 314 3.10 -18.18 -8.05
N CYS A 315 2.76 -18.99 -9.05
CA CYS A 315 3.06 -20.42 -9.03
C CYS A 315 4.58 -20.64 -8.99
#